data_AF-A0A6V8CYF4-F1
#
_entry.id   AF-A0A6V8CYF4-F1
#
_cell.length_a   1.000
_cell.length_b   1.000
_cell.length_c   1.000
_cell.angle_alpha   90.00
_cell.angle_beta   90.00
_cell.angle_gamma   90.00
#
_symmetry.space_group_name_H-M   'P 1'
#
loop_
_entity.id
_entity.type
_entity.pdbx_description
1 polymer ?
#
loop_
_entity_poly.entity_id
_entity_poly.type
_entity_poly.pdbx_seq_one_letter_code
_entity_poly.pdbx_strand_id
1 'polypeptide(L)' 'GYRGFPRPKPEGREKPTKRINLIFRCTETGKAHSPAGQRAKKFELVDK' A
#
# COMPACT_ATOMS: atom_id res chain seq x y z
N GLY A 1 -18.40 -28.06 -16.47
CA GLY A 1 -17.89 -27.61 -17.78
C GLY A 1 -16.39 -27.41 -17.71
N TYR A 2 -15.68 -27.63 -18.82
CA TYR A 2 -14.24 -27.43 -18.96
C TYR A 2 -13.86 -26.02 -18.47
N ARG A 3 -13.16 -25.96 -17.32
CA ARG A 3 -12.95 -24.76 -16.51
C ARG A 3 -11.86 -23.87 -17.14
N GLY A 4 -12.25 -23.03 -18.09
CA GLY A 4 -11.44 -21.88 -18.50
C GLY A 4 -11.17 -20.94 -17.32
N PHE A 5 -10.15 -20.07 -17.44
CA PHE A 5 -9.73 -19.20 -16.35
C PHE A 5 -10.91 -18.33 -15.87
N PRO A 6 -11.41 -18.51 -14.64
CA PRO A 6 -12.77 -18.09 -14.25
C PRO A 6 -12.92 -16.59 -14.01
N ARG A 7 -11.83 -15.83 -13.95
CA ARG A 7 -11.83 -14.37 -13.75
C ARG A 7 -10.70 -13.75 -14.57
N PRO A 8 -10.85 -12.56 -15.17
CA PRO A 8 -9.78 -11.95 -15.95
C PRO A 8 -8.49 -11.78 -15.12
N LYS A 9 -7.33 -12.18 -15.66
CA LYS A 9 -6.01 -11.84 -15.10
C LYS A 9 -5.69 -10.41 -15.48
N PRO A 10 -5.51 -9.48 -14.52
CA PRO A 10 -5.09 -8.12 -14.84
C PRO A 10 -3.59 -8.12 -15.16
N GLU A 11 -3.23 -8.50 -16.39
CA GLU A 11 -1.87 -8.39 -16.89
C GLU A 11 -1.53 -6.93 -17.21
N GLY A 12 -0.34 -6.45 -16.79
CA GLY A 12 0.14 -5.09 -17.10
C GLY A 12 -0.48 -3.94 -16.29
N ARG A 13 -1.31 -4.20 -15.27
CA ARG A 13 -2.01 -3.16 -14.49
C ARG A 13 -1.22 -2.68 -13.25
N GLU A 14 0.08 -2.46 -13.37
CA GLU A 14 0.87 -1.89 -12.28
C GLU A 14 1.18 -0.42 -12.56
N LYS A 15 0.60 0.47 -11.75
CA LYS A 15 0.92 1.90 -11.84
C LYS A 15 2.38 2.11 -11.45
N PRO A 16 3.10 3.07 -12.06
CA PRO A 16 4.52 3.31 -11.78
C PRO A 16 4.80 3.82 -10.35
N THR A 17 3.75 4.12 -9.57
CA THR A 17 3.82 4.61 -8.19
C THR A 17 2.78 3.90 -7.34
N LYS A 18 3.18 3.54 -6.12
CA LYS A 18 2.30 2.96 -5.09
C LYS A 18 2.02 4.00 -4.00
N ARG A 19 0.89 3.84 -3.30
CA ARG A 19 0.62 4.65 -2.10
C ARG A 19 1.48 4.10 -0.96
N ILE A 20 2.13 5.00 -0.23
CA ILE A 20 2.87 4.62 0.97
C ILE A 20 1.85 4.32 2.06
N ASN A 21 1.97 3.13 2.66
CA ASN A 21 1.15 2.74 3.80
C ASN A 21 1.90 3.10 5.08
N LEU A 22 1.53 4.23 5.68
CA LEU A 22 2.09 4.68 6.96
C LEU A 22 1.17 4.21 8.09
N ILE A 23 1.76 3.75 9.18
CA ILE A 23 1.03 3.43 10.41
C ILE A 23 1.73 4.18 11.53
N PHE A 24 1.06 5.16 12.10
CA PHE A 24 1.55 5.86 13.28
C PHE A 24 1.11 5.11 14.52
N ARG A 25 2.07 4.69 15.34
CA ARG A 25 1.79 4.10 16.64
C ARG A 25 1.94 5.17 17.71
N CYS A 26 0.88 5.37 18.50
CA CYS A 26 0.93 6.20 19.68
C CYS A 26 1.83 5.55 20.73
N THR A 27 2.78 6.29 21.27
CA THR A 27 3.70 5.82 22.33
C THR A 27 2.99 5.61 23.66
N GLU A 28 1.95 6.39 23.96
CA GLU A 28 1.23 6.36 25.23
C GLU A 28 0.18 5.25 25.31
N THR A 29 -0.57 5.04 24.22
CA THR A 29 -1.71 4.10 24.21
C THR A 29 -1.46 2.85 23.38
N GLY A 30 -0.37 2.80 22.61
CA GLY A 30 -0.07 1.69 21.70
C GLY A 30 -1.02 1.58 20.49
N LYS A 31 -2.01 2.48 20.38
CA LYS A 31 -2.98 2.46 19.27
C LYS A 31 -2.31 2.85 17.96
N ALA A 32 -2.76 2.21 16.89
CA ALA A 32 -2.30 2.45 15.53
C ALA A 32 -3.31 3.33 14.77
N HIS A 33 -2.81 4.37 14.12
CA HIS A 33 -3.59 5.26 13.27
C HIS A 33 -2.98 5.30 11.86
N SER A 34 -3.82 5.04 10.85
CA SER A 34 -3.43 5.09 9.45
C SER A 34 -3.87 6.42 8.83
N PRO A 35 -2.94 7.33 8.47
CA PRO A 35 -3.27 8.52 7.71
C PRO A 35 -3.62 8.18 6.26
N ALA A 36 -4.16 9.15 5.52
CA ALA A 36 -4.33 9.02 4.09
C ALA A 36 -2.97 8.89 3.38
N GLY A 37 -2.75 7.76 2.70
CA GLY A 37 -1.49 7.46 2.01
C GLY A 37 -1.28 8.30 0.74
N GLN A 38 -0.09 8.87 0.59
CA GLN A 38 0.35 9.59 -0.61
C GLN A 38 1.08 8.65 -1.58
N ARG A 39 1.05 8.97 -2.88
CA ARG A 39 1.79 8.19 -3.90
C ARG A 39 3.21 8.72 -4.02
N ALA A 40 4.19 7.83 -3.95
CA ALA A 40 5.59 8.18 -4.18
C ALA A 40 6.31 7.08 -4.99
N LYS A 41 7.43 7.43 -5.61
CA LYS A 41 8.37 6.48 -6.22
C LYS A 41 9.45 6.02 -5.23
N LYS A 42 9.90 6.93 -4.38
CA LYS A 42 10.91 6.72 -3.34
C LYS A 42 10.37 7.27 -2.03
N PHE A 43 10.65 6.59 -0.92
CA PHE A 43 10.25 6.98 0.42
C PHE A 43 11.40 6.68 1.38
N GLU A 44 11.82 7.67 2.16
CA GLU A 44 12.93 7.58 3.11
C GLU A 44 12.44 8.08 4.48
N LEU A 45 12.68 7.31 5.53
CA LEU A 45 12.49 7.74 6.92
C LEU A 45 13.80 8.39 7.37
N VAL A 46 13.79 9.71 7.52
CA VAL A 46 14.93 10.47 8.02
C VAL A 46 14.69 10.71 9.51
N ASP A 47 15.57 10.16 10.35
CA ASP A 47 15.61 10.53 11.77
C ASP A 47 16.12 11.96 11.91
N LYS A 48 15.64 12.64 12.94
CA LYS A 48 16.00 14.03 13.23
C LYS A 48 17.29 14.10 14.06
#